data_AF-A0A919GFW9-F1
#
_entry.id   AF-A0A919GFW9-F1
#
_cell.length_a   1.000
_cell.length_b   1.000
_cell.length_c   1.000
_cell.angle_alpha   90.00
_cell.angle_beta   90.00
_cell.angle_gamma   90.00
#
_symmetry.space_group_name_H-M   'P 1'
#
loop_
_entity.id
_entity.type
_entity.pdbx_description
1 polymer ?
#
loop_
_entity_poly.entity_id
_entity_poly.type
_entity_poly.pdbx_seq_one_letter_code
_entity_poly.pdbx_strand_id
1 'polypeptide(L)'
;MRHLLRGTRMPAPAPAPTRTRTAPPKENEMATQSETPQQTPSAEGLITAVYQVTGMTCGHCEGAVAQEVGELAGVSSVRAEAATGRVTVVSAAPLDDAEVRAAVDEAGYELVGRA
;
A
#
# COMPACT_ATOMS: atom_id res chain seq x y z
N MET A 1 -15.85 -62.60 -6.58
CA MET A 1 -16.39 -61.28 -6.20
C MET A 1 -15.91 -60.94 -4.79
N ARG A 2 -15.51 -59.68 -4.59
CA ARG A 2 -15.19 -59.00 -3.30
C ARG A 2 -13.76 -59.15 -2.77
N HIS A 3 -12.86 -58.34 -3.31
CA HIS A 3 -11.68 -57.85 -2.58
C HIS A 3 -12.16 -56.96 -1.43
N LEU A 4 -11.82 -57.28 -0.19
CA LEU A 4 -12.07 -56.44 0.99
C LEU A 4 -10.92 -55.44 1.12
N LEU A 5 -11.29 -54.16 0.99
CA LEU A 5 -10.41 -53.00 0.99
C LEU A 5 -9.72 -52.80 2.35
N ARG A 6 -8.44 -52.43 2.25
CA ARG A 6 -7.52 -51.99 3.31
C ARG A 6 -8.14 -50.98 4.27
N GLY A 7 -8.27 -51.37 5.54
CA GLY A 7 -8.66 -50.48 6.64
C GLY A 7 -7.44 -49.91 7.36
N THR A 8 -6.96 -48.75 6.93
CA THR A 8 -6.12 -47.88 7.76
C THR A 8 -6.67 -46.46 7.63
N ARG A 9 -7.70 -46.16 8.42
CA ARG A 9 -8.21 -44.79 8.55
C ARG A 9 -7.69 -44.22 9.86
N MET A 10 -6.59 -43.49 9.74
CA MET A 10 -5.99 -42.71 10.81
C MET A 10 -6.99 -41.68 11.35
N PRO A 11 -7.05 -41.46 12.68
CA PRO A 11 -7.93 -40.45 13.27
C PRO A 11 -7.45 -39.04 12.91
N ALA A 12 -8.38 -38.17 12.52
CA ALA A 12 -8.12 -36.77 12.25
C ALA A 12 -7.90 -35.98 13.56
N PRO A 13 -6.92 -35.05 13.65
CA PRO A 13 -6.81 -34.15 14.78
C PRO A 13 -7.89 -33.06 14.73
N ALA A 14 -8.49 -32.76 15.88
CA ALA A 14 -9.48 -31.70 16.04
C ALA A 14 -8.82 -30.30 15.97
N PRO A 15 -9.41 -29.31 15.27
CA PRO A 15 -8.97 -27.93 15.38
C PRO A 15 -9.42 -27.31 16.72
N ALA A 16 -8.52 -26.50 17.29
CA ALA A 16 -8.56 -25.89 18.61
C ALA A 16 -9.72 -24.88 18.84
N PRO A 17 -10.09 -24.59 20.10
CA PRO A 17 -11.09 -23.57 20.42
C PRO A 17 -10.46 -22.18 20.48
N THR A 18 -10.92 -21.24 19.65
CA THR A 18 -10.65 -19.81 19.89
C THR A 18 -11.86 -19.20 20.58
N ARG A 19 -11.78 -19.11 21.91
CA ARG A 19 -12.76 -18.40 22.73
C ARG A 19 -12.77 -16.93 22.35
N THR A 20 -13.89 -16.49 21.78
CA THR A 20 -14.32 -15.09 21.84
C THR A 20 -14.56 -14.67 23.30
N ARG A 21 -14.23 -13.39 23.56
CA ARG A 21 -14.67 -12.51 24.66
C ARG A 21 -13.66 -12.30 25.79
N THR A 22 -12.86 -11.26 25.62
CA THR A 22 -12.51 -10.37 26.73
C THR A 22 -13.15 -9.00 26.46
N ALA A 23 -13.87 -8.48 27.46
CA ALA A 23 -14.39 -7.11 27.50
C ALA A 23 -13.25 -6.14 27.94
N PRO A 24 -13.48 -4.82 27.88
CA PRO A 24 -12.45 -3.82 27.60
C PRO A 24 -11.60 -3.46 28.81
N PRO A 25 -10.47 -2.75 28.58
CA PRO A 25 -10.17 -1.70 29.53
C PRO A 25 -9.65 -0.40 28.90
N LYS A 26 -10.15 0.69 29.50
CA LYS A 26 -9.54 2.01 29.76
C LYS A 26 -9.71 3.09 28.70
N GLU A 27 -10.67 3.95 28.99
CA GLU A 27 -10.48 5.40 28.92
C GLU A 27 -9.03 5.78 29.24
N ASN A 28 -8.36 6.39 28.25
CA ASN A 28 -7.36 7.39 28.53
C ASN A 28 -7.59 8.51 27.52
N GLU A 29 -8.45 9.42 27.94
CA GLU A 29 -8.46 10.80 27.49
C GLU A 29 -7.04 11.38 27.60
N MET A 30 -6.72 12.30 26.68
CA MET A 30 -5.53 13.15 26.73
C MET A 30 -4.22 12.46 26.30
N ALA A 31 -4.07 12.26 24.98
CA ALA A 31 -2.83 12.66 24.33
C ALA A 31 -3.11 14.01 23.66
N THR A 32 -2.65 15.05 24.35
CA THR A 32 -2.32 16.34 23.78
C THR A 32 -1.81 16.17 22.34
N GLN A 33 -2.61 16.52 21.33
CA GLN A 33 -2.06 16.85 20.01
C GLN A 33 -1.66 18.32 20.03
N SER A 34 -0.82 18.67 21.00
CA SER A 34 0.17 19.74 20.88
C SER A 34 1.48 19.08 20.45
N GLU A 35 1.46 18.48 19.27
CA GLU A 35 2.61 18.48 18.39
C GLU A 35 2.18 19.35 17.21
N THR A 36 2.31 20.66 17.44
CA THR A 36 2.88 21.60 16.49
C THR A 36 2.31 21.58 15.06
N PRO A 37 1.63 22.65 14.59
CA PRO A 37 1.46 22.87 13.16
C PRO A 37 2.83 23.22 12.54
N GLN A 38 3.63 22.19 12.25
CA GLN A 38 4.94 22.34 11.61
C GLN A 38 5.15 21.23 10.58
N GLN A 39 4.48 21.40 9.44
CA GLN A 39 5.13 21.15 8.16
C GLN A 39 5.00 22.42 7.34
N THR A 40 5.72 23.44 7.76
CA THR A 40 6.49 24.22 6.79
C THR A 40 7.83 23.49 6.69
N PRO A 41 8.03 22.54 5.75
CA PRO A 41 9.24 22.73 4.97
C PRO A 41 9.03 24.07 4.28
N SER A 42 10.03 24.94 4.36
CA SER A 42 10.28 25.84 3.25
C SER A 42 10.30 24.99 1.99
N ALA A 43 9.13 24.82 1.36
CA ALA A 43 8.91 24.10 0.11
C ALA A 43 9.40 24.99 -1.04
N GLU A 44 10.58 25.58 -0.86
CA GLU A 44 11.20 26.51 -1.78
C GLU A 44 12.06 25.69 -2.76
N GLY A 45 11.47 24.65 -3.37
CA GLY A 45 12.18 23.81 -4.34
C GLY A 45 11.62 22.42 -4.60
N LEU A 46 10.64 21.94 -3.82
CA LEU A 46 9.95 20.69 -4.14
C LEU A 46 8.87 20.93 -5.19
N ILE A 47 8.76 20.01 -6.14
CA ILE A 47 7.76 20.01 -7.18
C ILE A 47 6.88 18.80 -7.08
N THR A 48 5.61 19.02 -7.38
CA THR A 48 4.58 18.00 -7.36
C THR A 48 4.19 17.65 -8.79
N ALA A 49 4.33 16.38 -9.15
CA ALA A 49 3.81 15.82 -10.39
C ALA A 49 2.65 14.88 -10.08
N VAL A 50 1.63 14.88 -10.95
CA VAL A 50 0.50 13.97 -10.83
C VAL A 50 0.42 13.12 -12.08
N TYR A 51 0.26 11.83 -11.85
CA TYR A 51 0.24 10.79 -12.87
C TYR A 51 -1.07 10.02 -12.82
N GLN A 52 -1.47 9.51 -13.97
CA GLN A 52 -2.65 8.67 -14.12
C GLN A 52 -2.20 7.24 -14.40
N VAL A 53 -2.58 6.31 -13.52
CA VAL A 53 -2.22 4.90 -13.58
C VAL A 53 -3.49 4.06 -13.65
N THR A 54 -3.47 3.04 -14.51
CA THR A 54 -4.58 2.09 -14.67
C THR A 54 -4.23 0.74 -14.06
N GLY A 55 -5.26 0.03 -13.57
CA GLY A 55 -5.12 -1.29 -12.96
C GLY A 55 -5.11 -1.29 -11.43
N MET A 56 -4.97 -0.13 -10.77
CA MET A 56 -5.10 -0.04 -9.31
C MET A 56 -6.58 -0.16 -8.89
N THR A 57 -6.95 -1.21 -8.18
CA THR A 57 -8.34 -1.42 -7.72
C THR A 57 -8.47 -1.65 -6.22
N CYS A 58 -7.36 -1.55 -5.46
CA CYS A 58 -7.31 -1.95 -4.06
C CYS A 58 -6.25 -1.17 -3.28
N GLY A 59 -6.39 -1.04 -1.95
CA GLY A 59 -5.40 -0.34 -1.12
C GLY A 59 -4.01 -1.00 -1.09
N HIS A 60 -3.92 -2.33 -1.30
CA HIS A 60 -2.61 -3.00 -1.47
C HIS A 60 -1.95 -2.60 -2.79
N CYS A 61 -2.75 -2.30 -3.81
CA CYS A 61 -2.30 -1.90 -5.14
C CYS A 61 -1.66 -0.50 -5.07
N GLU A 62 -2.23 0.40 -4.27
CA GLU A 62 -1.68 1.73 -3.98
C GLU A 62 -0.29 1.63 -3.33
N GLY A 63 -0.15 0.75 -2.34
CA GLY A 63 1.11 0.55 -1.63
C GLY A 63 2.23 0.05 -2.54
N ALA A 64 1.93 -0.89 -3.44
CA ALA A 64 2.89 -1.39 -4.41
C ALA A 64 3.38 -0.27 -5.35
N VAL A 65 2.47 0.48 -5.97
CA VAL A 65 2.85 1.59 -6.87
C VAL A 65 3.62 2.69 -6.12
N ALA A 66 3.18 3.04 -4.92
CA ALA A 66 3.85 4.08 -4.13
C ALA A 66 5.26 3.68 -3.70
N GLN A 67 5.49 2.38 -3.44
CA GLN A 67 6.82 1.86 -3.13
C GLN A 67 7.75 2.01 -4.34
N GLU A 68 7.42 1.42 -5.48
CA GLU A 68 8.33 1.43 -6.66
C GLU A 68 8.62 2.86 -7.15
N VAL A 69 7.59 3.72 -7.22
CA VAL A 69 7.77 5.13 -7.62
C VAL A 69 8.54 5.92 -6.55
N GLY A 70 8.44 5.50 -5.28
CA GLY A 70 9.16 6.09 -4.16
C GLY A 70 10.66 5.82 -4.17
N GLU A 71 11.10 4.76 -4.84
CA GLU A 71 12.51 4.40 -4.99
C GLU A 71 13.24 5.25 -6.05
N LEU A 72 12.49 6.00 -6.87
CA LEU A 72 13.07 6.89 -7.87
C LEU A 72 13.89 8.02 -7.23
N ALA A 73 15.02 8.34 -7.86
CA ALA A 73 15.93 9.35 -7.34
C ALA A 73 15.27 10.73 -7.24
N GLY A 74 15.40 11.37 -6.08
CA GLY A 74 14.86 12.69 -5.83
C GLY A 74 13.37 12.70 -5.44
N VAL A 75 12.72 11.55 -5.35
CA VAL A 75 11.39 11.45 -4.75
C VAL A 75 11.46 11.62 -3.24
N SER A 76 10.59 12.48 -2.72
CA SER A 76 10.45 12.78 -1.30
C SER A 76 9.19 12.14 -0.72
N SER A 77 8.11 12.08 -1.50
CA SER A 77 6.85 11.47 -1.07
C SER A 77 6.03 11.01 -2.27
N VAL A 78 5.34 9.88 -2.12
CA VAL A 78 4.39 9.36 -3.12
C VAL A 78 3.06 9.07 -2.44
N ARG A 79 1.97 9.42 -3.13
CA ARG A 79 0.61 9.10 -2.74
C ARG A 79 -0.14 8.53 -3.94
N ALA A 80 -0.44 7.25 -3.90
CA ALA A 80 -1.29 6.59 -4.88
C ALA A 80 -2.74 6.49 -4.37
N GLU A 81 -3.70 6.65 -5.28
CA GLU A 81 -5.13 6.58 -5.00
C GLU A 81 -5.80 5.68 -6.04
N ALA A 82 -6.13 4.44 -5.66
CA ALA A 82 -6.77 3.47 -6.54
C ALA A 82 -8.17 3.90 -6.95
N ALA A 83 -8.88 4.61 -6.06
CA ALA A 83 -10.24 5.11 -6.34
C ALA A 83 -10.29 6.04 -7.56
N THR A 84 -9.23 6.82 -7.78
CA THR A 84 -9.14 7.81 -8.88
C THR A 84 -8.11 7.42 -9.93
N GLY A 85 -7.29 6.40 -9.67
CA GLY A 85 -6.14 6.03 -10.48
C GLY A 85 -5.03 7.10 -10.47
N ARG A 86 -5.02 8.02 -9.49
CA ARG A 86 -4.04 9.13 -9.45
C ARG A 86 -2.84 8.76 -8.59
N VAL A 87 -1.66 9.12 -9.04
CA VAL A 87 -0.41 9.01 -8.28
C VAL A 87 0.21 10.39 -8.20
N THR A 88 0.25 10.95 -6.98
CA THR A 88 0.88 12.24 -6.70
C THR A 88 2.27 12.01 -6.18
N VAL A 89 3.27 12.59 -6.84
CA VAL A 89 4.68 12.44 -6.50
C VAL A 89 5.26 13.81 -6.16
N VAL A 90 5.84 13.93 -4.98
CA VAL A 90 6.60 15.10 -4.55
C VAL A 90 8.08 14.77 -4.68
N SER A 91 8.81 15.61 -5.39
CA SER A 91 10.21 15.38 -5.73
C SER A 91 11.03 16.67 -5.67
N ALA A 92 12.34 16.56 -5.50
CA ALA A 92 13.27 17.69 -5.49
C ALA A 92 13.61 18.22 -6.89
N ALA A 93 13.33 17.44 -7.94
CA ALA A 93 13.58 17.79 -9.33
C ALA A 93 12.56 17.08 -10.23
N PRO A 94 12.34 17.56 -11.48
CA PRO A 94 11.40 16.93 -12.40
C PRO A 94 11.83 15.50 -12.68
N LEU A 95 10.94 14.55 -12.39
CA LEU A 95 11.15 13.15 -12.73
C LEU A 95 10.93 12.96 -14.23
N ASP A 96 11.70 12.05 -14.81
CA ASP A 96 11.50 11.60 -16.18
C ASP A 96 10.25 10.70 -16.24
N ASP A 97 9.33 11.01 -17.15
CA ASP A 97 8.10 10.24 -17.34
C ASP A 97 8.40 8.79 -17.76
N ALA A 98 9.56 8.52 -18.38
CA ALA A 98 9.99 7.17 -18.70
C ALA A 98 10.42 6.37 -17.46
N GLU A 99 11.10 7.00 -16.51
CA GLU A 99 11.49 6.38 -15.23
C GLU A 99 10.25 6.09 -14.38
N VAL A 100 9.32 7.06 -14.30
CA VAL A 100 8.03 6.86 -13.61
C VAL A 100 7.24 5.73 -14.27
N ARG A 101 7.21 5.65 -15.60
CA ARG A 101 6.56 4.54 -16.31
C ARG A 101 7.21 3.20 -15.98
N ALA A 102 8.53 3.12 -16.00
CA ALA A 102 9.25 1.89 -15.70
C ALA A 102 8.94 1.39 -14.28
N ALA A 103 8.97 2.28 -13.27
CA ALA A 103 8.61 1.92 -11.90
C ALA A 103 7.15 1.44 -11.78
N VAL A 104 6.23 2.08 -12.51
CA VAL A 104 4.81 1.66 -12.54
C VAL A 104 4.63 0.30 -13.24
N ASP A 105 5.39 0.03 -14.31
CA ASP A 105 5.39 -1.25 -15.03
C ASP A 105 6.00 -2.38 -14.19
N GLU A 106 7.08 -2.11 -13.46
CA GLU A 106 7.68 -3.04 -12.49
C GLU A 106 6.71 -3.37 -11.35
N ALA A 107 5.90 -2.41 -10.91
CA ALA A 107 4.80 -2.64 -9.97
C ALA A 107 3.65 -3.49 -10.57
N GLY A 108 3.64 -3.71 -11.89
CA GLY A 108 2.63 -4.47 -12.63
C GLY A 108 1.41 -3.64 -13.06
N TYR A 109 1.56 -2.32 -13.22
CA TYR A 109 0.52 -1.40 -13.63
C TYR A 109 0.92 -0.59 -14.87
N GLU A 110 -0.03 0.11 -15.46
CA GLU A 110 0.21 0.90 -16.68
C GLU A 110 0.08 2.39 -16.39
N LEU A 111 1.11 3.17 -16.75
CA LEU A 111 1.08 4.63 -16.71
C LEU A 111 0.42 5.20 -17.97
N VAL A 112 -0.76 5.80 -17.81
CA VAL A 112 -1.48 6.49 -18.89
C VAL A 112 -0.81 7.82 -19.25
N GLY A 113 -0.30 8.57 -18.27
CA GLY A 113 0.40 9.84 -18.49
C GLY A 113 0.32 10.80 -17.31
N ARG A 114 0.71 12.07 -17.52
CA ARG A 114 0.51 13.14 -16.53
C ARG A 114 -0.96 13.60 -16.51
N ALA A 115 -1.48 13.87 -15.32
CA ALA A 115 -2.86 14.24 -15.04
C ALA A 115 -3.05 15.70 -14.60
#